data_AF-A0A090QII6-F1
#
_entry.id   AF-A0A090QII6-F1
#
_cell.length_a   1.000
_cell.length_b   1.000
_cell.length_c   1.000
_cell.angle_alpha   90.00
_cell.angle_beta   90.00
_cell.angle_gamma   90.00
#
_symmetry.space_group_name_H-M   'P 1'
#
loop_
_entity.id
_entity.type
_entity.pdbx_description
1 polymer ?
#
loop_
_entity_poly.entity_id
_entity_poly.type
_entity_poly.pdbx_seq_one_letter_code
_entity_poly.pdbx_strand_id
1 'polypeptide(L)'
;MEISDSLKRIPSSYIREILAAASDKNVISLAGGLPDEKTFPIDLMTPTLAELSSMPNVFQYGATAGYGPLIDYLTTRFQLPESHSVMITTGSQQGLDLIARAYINPGDVVVMEAPSYLGAMQVFGLVQANIVTVSQNESGPNLDELEQCFKTHAPKMFYAVPDFHNPTGVCWSLATRQRVAALCIKYKVAFIEDAPYRELRFTGEALPFVSDFCPNDSILLRSFSKIASPGLRLGAVSGKSDFIAPLIKVKQGQICTPACQCKPYC
;
A
#
# COMPACT_ATOMS: atom_id res chain seq x y z
N MET A 1 29.30 -1.51 -17.34
CA MET A 1 28.27 -2.34 -16.68
C MET A 1 26.96 -2.08 -17.41
N GLU A 2 26.31 -3.11 -17.93
CA GLU A 2 24.96 -2.94 -18.50
C GLU A 2 23.90 -2.98 -17.40
N ILE A 3 22.84 -2.20 -17.56
CA ILE A 3 21.68 -2.24 -16.65
C ILE A 3 20.87 -3.53 -16.84
N SER A 4 20.14 -3.96 -15.81
CA SER A 4 19.34 -5.19 -15.86
C SER A 4 18.21 -5.11 -16.88
N ASP A 5 17.83 -6.26 -17.45
CA ASP A 5 16.74 -6.34 -18.42
C ASP A 5 15.38 -5.93 -17.84
N SER A 6 15.17 -6.16 -16.55
CA SER A 6 13.99 -5.66 -15.85
C SER A 6 13.91 -4.14 -15.89
N LEU A 7 15.04 -3.43 -15.70
CA LEU A 7 15.07 -1.98 -15.73
C LEU A 7 14.95 -1.43 -17.16
N LYS A 8 15.53 -2.11 -18.16
CA LYS A 8 15.42 -1.73 -19.58
C LYS A 8 13.95 -1.71 -20.08
N ARG A 9 13.07 -2.51 -19.49
CA ARG A 9 11.66 -2.65 -19.89
C ARG A 9 10.71 -1.67 -19.20
N ILE A 10 11.20 -0.89 -18.25
CA ILE A 10 10.35 -0.02 -17.43
C ILE A 10 10.54 1.42 -17.88
N PRO A 11 9.46 2.14 -18.25
CA PRO A 11 9.55 3.55 -18.57
C PRO A 11 9.95 4.37 -17.34
N SER A 12 10.46 5.58 -17.55
CA SER A 12 10.72 6.52 -16.46
C SER A 12 9.45 6.74 -15.63
N SER A 13 9.63 7.04 -14.34
CA SER A 13 8.50 7.24 -13.43
C SER A 13 7.77 8.52 -13.80
N TYR A 14 6.69 8.41 -14.57
CA TYR A 14 5.82 9.54 -14.93
C TYR A 14 5.32 10.31 -13.69
N ILE A 15 5.09 9.62 -12.56
CA ILE A 15 4.74 10.28 -11.29
C ILE A 15 5.85 11.23 -10.84
N ARG A 16 7.13 10.83 -10.93
CA ARG A 16 8.24 11.70 -10.52
C ARG A 16 8.42 12.88 -11.47
N GLU A 17 8.26 12.67 -12.76
CA GLU A 17 8.30 13.76 -13.76
C GLU A 17 7.18 14.77 -13.52
N ILE A 18 5.96 14.28 -13.28
CA ILE A 18 4.81 15.09 -12.89
C ILE A 18 5.08 15.87 -11.60
N LEU A 19 5.63 15.23 -10.58
CA LEU A 19 5.92 15.88 -9.30
C LEU A 19 7.03 16.93 -9.40
N ALA A 20 8.03 16.71 -10.25
CA ALA A 20 9.07 17.70 -10.52
C ALA A 20 8.52 18.94 -11.22
N ALA A 21 7.57 18.78 -12.15
CA ALA A 21 6.87 19.90 -12.74
C ALA A 21 5.93 20.60 -11.74
N ALA A 22 5.30 19.84 -10.85
CA ALA A 22 4.37 20.34 -9.85
C ALA A 22 5.00 21.22 -8.76
N SER A 23 6.30 21.11 -8.52
CA SER A 23 7.03 21.92 -7.53
C SER A 23 7.51 23.27 -8.07
N ASP A 24 7.29 23.56 -9.35
CA ASP A 24 7.56 24.88 -9.92
C ASP A 24 6.50 25.88 -9.43
N LYS A 25 6.98 26.99 -8.84
CA LYS A 25 6.12 28.06 -8.29
C LYS A 25 5.26 28.77 -9.34
N ASN A 26 5.60 28.63 -10.62
CA ASN A 26 4.84 29.21 -11.73
C ASN A 26 3.79 28.26 -12.30
N VAL A 27 3.65 27.05 -11.75
CA VAL A 27 2.72 26.02 -12.21
C VAL A 27 1.57 25.88 -11.23
N ILE A 28 0.34 26.00 -11.71
CA ILE A 28 -0.84 25.54 -10.98
C ILE A 28 -0.94 24.03 -11.17
N SER A 29 -0.44 23.26 -10.20
CA SER A 29 -0.40 21.80 -10.30
C SER A 29 -1.75 21.17 -9.97
N LEU A 30 -2.32 20.45 -10.94
CA LEU A 30 -3.45 19.53 -10.75
C LEU A 30 -3.01 18.06 -10.90
N ALA A 31 -1.70 17.81 -10.86
CA ALA A 31 -1.12 16.57 -11.37
C ALA A 31 -0.70 15.61 -10.24
N GLY A 32 0.01 16.12 -9.22
CA GLY A 32 0.40 15.33 -8.07
C GLY A 32 -0.66 15.35 -6.97
N GLY A 33 -0.97 14.19 -6.38
CA GLY A 33 -1.82 14.10 -5.19
C GLY A 33 -1.11 14.57 -3.92
N LEU A 34 -0.56 15.78 -3.90
CA LEU A 34 0.16 16.37 -2.77
C LEU A 34 -0.85 16.97 -1.78
N PRO A 35 -0.85 16.58 -0.49
CA PRO A 35 -1.70 17.21 0.51
C PRO A 35 -1.32 18.68 0.74
N ASP A 36 -2.29 19.52 1.12
CA ASP A 36 -2.07 20.92 1.49
C ASP A 36 -1.19 21.03 2.74
N GLU A 37 -0.07 21.74 2.63
CA GLU A 37 0.91 21.95 3.70
C GLU A 37 0.29 22.59 4.95
N LYS A 38 -0.78 23.38 4.79
CA LYS A 38 -1.50 24.01 5.92
C LYS A 38 -2.25 23.00 6.79
N THR A 39 -2.49 21.79 6.28
CA THR A 39 -3.16 20.73 7.02
C THR A 39 -2.18 19.82 7.77
N PHE A 40 -0.87 20.06 7.64
CA PHE A 40 0.13 19.27 8.37
C PHE A 40 0.00 19.51 9.88
N PRO A 41 0.05 18.44 10.70
CA PRO A 41 -0.17 18.51 12.14
C PRO A 41 1.09 19.01 12.88
N ILE A 42 1.62 20.18 12.50
CA ILE A 42 2.87 20.75 13.03
C ILE A 42 2.79 20.94 14.54
N ASP A 43 1.65 21.42 15.05
CA ASP A 43 1.45 21.64 16.48
C ASP A 43 1.45 20.32 17.28
N LEU A 44 0.95 19.23 16.69
CA LEU A 44 1.00 17.90 17.32
C LEU A 44 2.41 17.29 17.28
N MET A 45 3.19 17.60 16.24
CA MET A 45 4.55 17.09 16.08
C MET A 45 5.57 17.82 16.96
N THR A 46 5.36 19.12 17.20
CA THR A 46 6.34 20.00 17.85
C THR A 46 6.79 19.50 19.24
N PRO A 47 5.88 19.10 20.16
CA PRO A 47 6.29 18.59 21.47
C PRO A 47 7.14 17.31 21.35
N THR A 48 6.72 16.37 20.50
CA THR A 48 7.45 15.12 20.28
C THR A 48 8.84 15.37 19.70
N LEU A 49 8.95 16.27 18.72
CA LEU A 49 10.24 16.63 18.12
C LEU A 49 11.20 17.25 19.14
N ALA A 50 10.70 18.07 20.07
CA ALA A 50 11.51 18.66 21.13
C ALA A 50 12.07 17.59 22.09
N GLU A 51 11.29 16.54 22.37
CA GLU A 51 11.69 15.45 23.26
C GLU A 51 12.58 14.40 22.59
N LEU A 52 12.65 14.31 21.25
CA LEU A 52 13.38 13.24 20.55
C LEU A 52 14.83 13.07 21.03
N SER A 53 15.52 14.18 21.29
CA SER A 53 16.92 14.17 21.76
C SER A 53 17.10 13.43 23.11
N SER A 54 16.04 13.35 23.92
CA SER A 54 16.02 12.62 25.19
C SER A 54 15.72 11.12 25.04
N MET A 55 15.42 10.66 23.82
CA MET A 55 15.07 9.28 23.52
C MET A 55 16.15 8.61 22.66
N PRO A 56 17.35 8.31 23.16
CA PRO A 56 18.46 7.80 22.32
C PRO A 56 18.15 6.46 21.64
N ASN A 57 17.24 5.65 22.20
CA ASN A 57 16.83 4.37 21.58
C ASN A 57 16.20 4.56 20.20
N VAL A 58 15.61 5.73 19.94
CA VAL A 58 14.89 6.04 18.69
C VAL A 58 15.83 6.19 17.50
N PHE A 59 17.10 6.50 17.79
CA PHE A 59 18.16 6.68 16.81
C PHE A 59 19.02 5.42 16.64
N GLN A 60 18.74 4.33 17.35
CA GLN A 60 19.45 3.07 17.23
C GLN A 60 18.74 2.11 16.25
N TYR A 61 19.49 1.17 15.68
CA TYR A 61 18.90 0.04 14.96
C TYR A 61 17.85 -0.68 15.83
N GLY A 62 16.71 -0.97 15.23
CA GLY A 62 15.61 -1.68 15.86
C GLY A 62 15.12 -2.84 15.00
N ALA A 63 14.05 -3.50 15.46
CA ALA A 63 13.42 -4.58 14.72
C ALA A 63 12.96 -4.10 13.32
N THR A 64 13.27 -4.88 12.28
CA THR A 64 12.90 -4.54 10.89
C THR A 64 11.39 -4.43 10.68
N ALA A 65 10.62 -5.18 11.47
CA ALA A 65 9.16 -5.11 11.49
C ALA A 65 8.65 -3.70 11.80
N GLY A 66 9.41 -2.91 12.57
CA GLY A 66 9.07 -1.55 12.95
C GLY A 66 9.23 -1.32 14.45
N TYR A 67 8.84 -0.12 14.88
CA TYR A 67 8.89 0.25 16.29
C TYR A 67 7.78 -0.44 17.09
N GLY A 68 8.14 -1.16 18.15
CA GLY A 68 7.24 -1.98 18.97
C GLY A 68 5.96 -1.25 19.42
N PRO A 69 6.06 -0.14 20.17
CA PRO A 69 4.86 0.59 20.61
C PRO A 69 3.95 1.07 19.47
N LEU A 70 4.50 1.39 18.30
CA LEU A 70 3.67 1.72 17.13
C LEU A 70 2.99 0.47 16.56
N ILE A 71 3.69 -0.67 16.49
CA ILE A 71 3.11 -1.95 16.09
C ILE A 71 1.98 -2.34 17.03
N ASP A 72 2.18 -2.24 18.35
CA ASP A 72 1.17 -2.57 19.37
C ASP A 72 -0.06 -1.65 19.20
N TYR A 73 0.18 -0.34 19.10
CA TYR A 73 -0.88 0.63 18.86
C TYR A 73 -1.69 0.31 17.59
N LEU A 74 -1.01 0.00 16.48
CA LEU A 74 -1.68 -0.30 15.21
C LEU A 74 -2.40 -1.65 15.24
N THR A 75 -1.85 -2.65 15.94
CA THR A 75 -2.50 -3.95 16.11
C THR A 75 -3.85 -3.79 16.81
N THR A 76 -3.90 -3.00 17.89
CA THR A 76 -5.15 -2.66 18.58
C THR A 76 -6.05 -1.76 17.73
N ARG A 77 -5.52 -0.68 17.16
CA ARG A 77 -6.29 0.31 16.39
C ARG A 77 -6.93 -0.28 15.14
N PHE A 78 -6.27 -1.22 14.49
CA PHE A 78 -6.77 -1.94 13.31
C PHE A 78 -7.56 -3.20 13.68
N GLN A 79 -7.65 -3.56 14.97
CA GLN A 79 -8.38 -4.73 15.46
C GLN A 79 -7.93 -6.01 14.76
N LEU A 80 -6.61 -6.18 14.62
CA LEU A 80 -6.06 -7.33 13.89
C LEU A 80 -6.33 -8.63 14.65
N PRO A 81 -6.72 -9.72 13.95
CA PRO A 81 -6.78 -11.04 14.56
C PRO A 81 -5.43 -11.47 15.11
N GLU A 82 -5.41 -12.36 16.11
CA GLU A 82 -4.17 -12.90 16.68
C GLU A 82 -3.28 -13.61 15.64
N SER A 83 -3.90 -14.16 14.59
CA SER A 83 -3.19 -14.82 13.47
C SER A 83 -2.55 -13.84 12.48
N HIS A 84 -2.76 -12.53 12.67
CA HIS A 84 -2.30 -11.47 11.80
C HIS A 84 -1.24 -10.62 12.50
N SER A 85 -0.40 -9.98 11.69
CA SER A 85 0.59 -9.03 12.16
C SER A 85 0.61 -7.80 11.29
N VAL A 86 1.22 -6.74 11.83
CA VAL A 86 1.47 -5.49 11.10
C VAL A 86 2.98 -5.23 11.05
N MET A 87 3.43 -4.80 9.88
CA MET A 87 4.78 -4.33 9.65
C MET A 87 4.74 -2.86 9.21
N ILE A 88 5.58 -2.04 9.81
CA ILE A 88 5.77 -0.64 9.44
C ILE A 88 6.59 -0.56 8.16
N THR A 89 6.22 0.34 7.25
CA THR A 89 6.91 0.55 5.98
C THR A 89 7.19 2.02 5.72
N THR A 90 8.07 2.26 4.76
CA THR A 90 8.45 3.58 4.26
C THR A 90 7.38 4.08 3.29
N GLY A 91 6.14 4.20 3.77
CA GLY A 91 4.91 4.38 2.97
C GLY A 91 4.43 3.10 2.28
N SER A 92 3.17 3.10 1.82
CA SER A 92 2.55 1.93 1.16
C SER A 92 3.30 1.46 -0.10
N GLN A 93 3.97 2.38 -0.81
CA GLN A 93 4.82 2.05 -1.96
C GLN A 93 5.96 1.06 -1.62
N GLN A 94 6.62 1.21 -0.46
CA GLN A 94 7.60 0.22 -0.01
C GLN A 94 6.89 -1.09 0.33
N GLY A 95 5.74 -1.04 0.99
CA GLY A 95 4.93 -2.24 1.25
C GLY A 95 4.64 -3.04 -0.02
N LEU A 96 4.22 -2.36 -1.09
CA LEU A 96 3.96 -2.98 -2.38
C LEU A 96 5.22 -3.58 -3.02
N ASP A 97 6.37 -2.88 -2.98
CA ASP A 97 7.65 -3.41 -3.47
C ASP A 97 8.09 -4.67 -2.68
N LEU A 98 7.92 -4.67 -1.36
CA LEU A 98 8.24 -5.81 -0.51
C LEU A 98 7.35 -7.02 -0.83
N ILE A 99 6.04 -6.81 -1.03
CA ILE A 99 5.11 -7.87 -1.46
C ILE A 99 5.55 -8.45 -2.80
N ALA A 100 5.80 -7.59 -3.78
CA ALA A 100 6.20 -8.02 -5.12
C ALA A 100 7.47 -8.86 -5.09
N ARG A 101 8.52 -8.40 -4.40
CA ARG A 101 9.80 -9.14 -4.28
C ARG A 101 9.70 -10.42 -3.49
N ALA A 102 8.81 -10.50 -2.51
CA ALA A 102 8.65 -11.70 -1.69
C ALA A 102 7.88 -12.80 -2.41
N TYR A 103 6.91 -12.44 -3.26
CA TYR A 103 5.95 -13.39 -3.78
C TYR A 103 5.96 -13.57 -5.29
N ILE A 104 6.46 -12.63 -6.09
CA ILE A 104 6.36 -12.69 -7.54
C ILE A 104 7.67 -13.19 -8.15
N ASN A 105 7.56 -14.24 -8.97
CA ASN A 105 8.62 -14.65 -9.89
C ASN A 105 8.41 -14.02 -11.27
N PRO A 106 9.46 -13.86 -12.09
CA PRO A 106 9.31 -13.44 -13.48
C PRO A 106 8.28 -14.30 -14.23
N GLY A 107 7.31 -13.64 -14.86
CA GLY A 107 6.22 -14.30 -15.60
C GLY A 107 4.99 -14.67 -14.78
N ASP A 108 5.04 -14.62 -13.43
CA ASP A 108 3.84 -14.79 -12.61
C ASP A 108 2.80 -13.71 -12.97
N VAL A 109 1.53 -14.09 -12.99
CA VAL A 109 0.45 -13.19 -13.39
C VAL A 109 -0.07 -12.37 -12.20
N VAL A 110 -0.19 -11.07 -12.40
CA VAL A 110 -0.85 -10.12 -11.48
C VAL A 110 -2.03 -9.49 -12.20
N VAL A 111 -3.20 -9.48 -11.56
CA VAL A 111 -4.37 -8.78 -12.09
C VAL A 111 -4.44 -7.36 -11.51
N MET A 112 -4.82 -6.39 -12.33
CA MET A 112 -5.09 -5.00 -11.94
C MET A 112 -6.33 -4.47 -12.67
N GLU A 113 -6.95 -3.41 -12.14
CA GLU A 113 -7.95 -2.63 -12.89
C GLU A 113 -7.28 -1.83 -14.02
N ALA A 114 -8.04 -1.49 -15.07
CA ALA A 114 -7.63 -0.53 -16.10
C ALA A 114 -8.64 0.62 -16.20
N PRO A 115 -8.22 1.88 -15.98
CA PRO A 115 -6.88 2.31 -15.55
C PRO A 115 -6.56 1.91 -14.10
N SER A 116 -5.30 2.05 -13.67
CA SER A 116 -4.88 1.85 -12.27
C SER A 116 -3.62 2.65 -11.93
N TYR A 117 -3.14 2.52 -10.69
CA TYR A 117 -2.03 3.28 -10.14
C TYR A 117 -0.70 2.95 -10.83
N LEU A 118 -0.09 3.96 -11.47
CA LEU A 118 1.19 3.81 -12.20
C LEU A 118 2.33 3.28 -11.32
N GLY A 119 2.36 3.65 -10.03
CA GLY A 119 3.40 3.19 -9.11
C GLY A 119 3.33 1.68 -8.82
N ALA A 120 2.15 1.08 -8.91
CA ALA A 120 1.99 -0.37 -8.81
C ALA A 120 2.49 -1.08 -10.07
N MET A 121 2.14 -0.56 -11.25
CA MET A 121 2.66 -1.09 -12.52
C MET A 121 4.18 -1.05 -12.58
N GLN A 122 4.80 0.03 -12.08
CA GLN A 122 6.26 0.13 -11.99
C GLN A 122 6.87 -0.96 -11.10
N VAL A 123 6.28 -1.21 -9.92
CA VAL A 123 6.75 -2.25 -8.99
C VAL A 123 6.62 -3.65 -9.59
N PHE A 124 5.47 -3.97 -10.17
CA PHE A 124 5.25 -5.27 -10.79
C PHE A 124 6.12 -5.49 -12.03
N GLY A 125 6.40 -4.42 -12.79
CA GLY A 125 7.37 -4.45 -13.89
C GLY A 125 8.79 -4.77 -13.43
N LEU A 126 9.24 -4.26 -12.27
CA LEU A 126 10.59 -4.50 -11.72
C LEU A 126 10.84 -5.97 -11.40
N VAL A 127 9.80 -6.70 -10.99
CA VAL A 127 9.83 -8.14 -10.74
C VAL A 127 9.41 -8.98 -11.96
N GLN A 128 9.22 -8.32 -13.12
CA GLN A 128 8.89 -8.94 -14.40
C GLN A 128 7.57 -9.75 -14.35
N ALA A 129 6.59 -9.28 -13.58
CA ALA A 129 5.25 -9.85 -13.57
C ALA A 129 4.57 -9.70 -14.94
N ASN A 130 3.71 -10.65 -15.29
CA ASN A 130 2.77 -10.47 -16.39
C ASN A 130 1.50 -9.78 -15.86
N ILE A 131 1.32 -8.50 -16.20
CA ILE A 131 0.17 -7.72 -15.74
C ILE A 131 -1.01 -7.96 -16.69
N VAL A 132 -2.08 -8.55 -16.15
CA VAL A 132 -3.37 -8.71 -16.85
C VAL A 132 -4.35 -7.70 -16.28
N THR A 133 -5.15 -7.08 -17.14
CA THR A 133 -6.06 -6.01 -16.72
C THR A 133 -7.52 -6.41 -16.86
N VAL A 134 -8.36 -5.91 -15.96
CA VAL A 134 -9.83 -5.96 -16.06
C VAL A 134 -10.38 -4.54 -16.15
N SER A 135 -11.48 -4.36 -16.87
CA SER A 135 -12.16 -3.07 -16.93
C SER A 135 -12.76 -2.67 -15.58
N GLN A 136 -12.91 -1.36 -15.37
CA GLN A 136 -13.57 -0.79 -14.20
C GLN A 136 -14.93 -0.19 -14.59
N ASN A 137 -15.92 -0.45 -13.74
CA ASN A 137 -17.28 0.08 -13.79
C ASN A 137 -17.48 1.12 -12.68
N GLU A 138 -18.64 1.77 -12.62
CA GLU A 138 -18.96 2.80 -11.61
C GLU A 138 -18.91 2.30 -10.16
N SER A 139 -18.91 0.99 -9.95
CA SER A 139 -18.92 0.34 -8.62
C SER A 139 -17.70 -0.54 -8.35
N GLY A 140 -16.64 -0.43 -9.16
CA GLY A 140 -15.41 -1.24 -9.06
C GLY A 140 -15.14 -2.11 -10.28
N PRO A 141 -14.33 -3.18 -10.17
CA PRO A 141 -13.92 -3.99 -11.32
C PRO A 141 -15.12 -4.69 -11.95
N ASN A 142 -15.04 -4.93 -13.26
CA ASN A 142 -15.95 -5.83 -13.94
C ASN A 142 -15.76 -7.25 -13.40
N LEU A 143 -16.74 -7.73 -12.64
CA LEU A 143 -16.67 -9.00 -11.92
C LEU A 143 -16.66 -10.22 -12.84
N ASP A 144 -17.31 -10.13 -14.01
CA ASP A 144 -17.34 -11.23 -14.98
C ASP A 144 -15.97 -11.37 -15.66
N GLU A 145 -15.37 -10.25 -16.05
CA GLU A 145 -13.99 -10.23 -16.57
C GLU A 145 -12.99 -10.70 -15.51
N LEU A 146 -13.17 -10.28 -14.25
CA LEU A 146 -12.32 -10.70 -13.14
C LEU A 146 -12.38 -12.21 -12.91
N GLU A 147 -13.58 -12.78 -12.82
CA GLU A 147 -13.74 -14.23 -12.65
C GLU A 147 -13.17 -15.00 -13.85
N GLN A 148 -13.37 -14.50 -15.07
CA GLN A 148 -12.80 -15.12 -16.27
C GLN A 148 -11.26 -15.05 -16.26
N CYS A 149 -10.68 -13.92 -15.88
CA CYS A 149 -9.24 -13.78 -15.72
C CYS A 149 -8.68 -14.76 -14.68
N PHE A 150 -9.37 -14.91 -13.55
CA PHE A 150 -8.94 -15.85 -12.50
C PHE A 150 -8.96 -17.31 -12.99
N LYS A 151 -9.98 -17.69 -13.78
CA LYS A 151 -10.07 -19.02 -14.40
C LYS A 151 -8.98 -19.27 -15.44
N THR A 152 -8.72 -18.29 -16.31
CA THR A 152 -7.84 -18.49 -17.48
C THR A 152 -6.36 -18.33 -17.12
N HIS A 153 -6.02 -17.39 -16.25
CA HIS A 153 -4.63 -17.04 -15.99
C HIS A 153 -4.09 -17.55 -14.65
N ALA A 154 -4.96 -18.05 -13.75
CA ALA A 154 -4.60 -18.48 -12.40
C ALA A 154 -3.63 -17.50 -11.71
N PRO A 155 -4.00 -16.21 -11.59
CA PRO A 155 -3.10 -15.17 -11.15
C PRO A 155 -2.67 -15.38 -9.71
N LYS A 156 -1.45 -14.94 -9.40
CA LYS A 156 -0.91 -15.04 -8.05
C LYS A 156 -1.58 -14.06 -7.11
N MET A 157 -1.92 -12.88 -7.63
CA MET A 157 -2.59 -11.84 -6.86
C MET A 157 -3.43 -10.92 -7.72
N PHE A 158 -4.41 -10.28 -7.08
CA PHE A 158 -5.18 -9.16 -7.61
C PHE A 158 -4.88 -7.92 -6.75
N TYR A 159 -4.34 -6.88 -7.37
CA TYR A 159 -4.08 -5.59 -6.73
C TYR A 159 -5.20 -4.59 -7.08
N ALA A 160 -5.74 -3.92 -6.06
CA ALA A 160 -6.77 -2.91 -6.25
C ALA A 160 -6.75 -1.81 -5.19
N VAL A 161 -7.41 -0.70 -5.51
CA VAL A 161 -7.65 0.44 -4.62
C VAL A 161 -9.18 0.62 -4.46
N PRO A 162 -9.84 -0.07 -3.50
CA PRO A 162 -11.31 -0.08 -3.41
C PRO A 162 -11.95 1.24 -2.96
N ASP A 163 -11.21 2.05 -2.20
CA ASP A 163 -11.66 3.35 -1.69
C ASP A 163 -10.98 4.48 -2.46
N PHE A 164 -11.78 5.29 -3.17
CA PHE A 164 -11.34 6.45 -3.94
C PHE A 164 -10.23 6.08 -4.93
N HIS A 165 -10.54 5.13 -5.81
CA HIS A 165 -9.61 4.48 -6.72
C HIS A 165 -8.73 5.50 -7.47
N ASN A 166 -7.43 5.24 -7.61
CA ASN A 166 -6.52 6.08 -8.39
C ASN A 166 -6.34 5.49 -9.80
N PRO A 167 -6.76 6.17 -10.89
CA PRO A 167 -7.06 7.61 -10.98
C PRO A 167 -8.54 8.02 -10.99
N THR A 168 -9.48 7.08 -10.97
CA THR A 168 -10.89 7.33 -11.34
C THR A 168 -11.77 7.92 -10.23
N GLY A 169 -11.33 7.89 -8.98
CA GLY A 169 -12.11 8.28 -7.80
C GLY A 169 -13.22 7.30 -7.40
N VAL A 170 -13.41 6.20 -8.14
CA VAL A 170 -14.47 5.22 -7.90
C VAL A 170 -14.33 4.58 -6.52
N CYS A 171 -15.45 4.44 -5.81
CA CYS A 171 -15.55 3.68 -4.58
C CYS A 171 -16.31 2.38 -4.83
N TRP A 172 -15.73 1.25 -4.46
CA TRP A 172 -16.40 -0.03 -4.63
C TRP A 172 -17.63 -0.15 -3.73
N SER A 173 -18.74 -0.64 -4.29
CA SER A 173 -19.94 -0.98 -3.54
C SER A 173 -19.68 -2.12 -2.56
N LEU A 174 -20.50 -2.25 -1.52
CA LEU A 174 -20.41 -3.38 -0.56
C LEU A 174 -20.53 -4.73 -1.29
N ALA A 175 -21.47 -4.84 -2.24
CA ALA A 175 -21.67 -6.04 -3.02
C ALA A 175 -20.43 -6.40 -3.86
N THR A 176 -19.77 -5.41 -4.47
CA THR A 176 -18.51 -5.61 -5.20
C THR A 176 -17.42 -6.14 -4.28
N ARG A 177 -17.24 -5.55 -3.08
CA ARG A 177 -16.23 -5.99 -2.10
C ARG A 177 -16.42 -7.44 -1.70
N GLN A 178 -17.67 -7.83 -1.36
CA GLN A 178 -18.00 -9.20 -1.00
C GLN A 178 -17.78 -10.18 -2.16
N ARG A 179 -18.16 -9.78 -3.39
CA ARG A 179 -17.96 -10.61 -4.58
C ARG A 179 -16.49 -10.81 -4.92
N VAL A 180 -15.67 -9.77 -4.87
CA VAL A 180 -14.21 -9.88 -5.08
C VAL A 180 -13.59 -10.79 -4.04
N ALA A 181 -13.90 -10.59 -2.75
CA ALA A 181 -13.41 -11.47 -1.69
C ALA A 181 -13.79 -12.94 -1.92
N ALA A 182 -15.03 -13.21 -2.30
CA ALA A 182 -15.49 -14.56 -2.62
C ALA A 182 -14.74 -15.17 -3.82
N LEU A 183 -14.42 -14.38 -4.85
CA LEU A 183 -13.62 -14.82 -5.99
C LEU A 183 -12.17 -15.12 -5.57
N CYS A 184 -11.55 -14.26 -4.78
CA CYS A 184 -10.18 -14.48 -4.26
C CYS A 184 -10.10 -15.79 -3.48
N ILE A 185 -11.05 -16.05 -2.58
CA ILE A 185 -11.13 -17.31 -1.82
C ILE A 185 -11.34 -18.51 -2.77
N LYS A 186 -12.32 -18.43 -3.68
CA LYS A 186 -12.68 -19.51 -4.60
C LYS A 186 -11.50 -19.94 -5.49
N TYR A 187 -10.74 -18.97 -5.98
CA TYR A 187 -9.64 -19.19 -6.93
C TYR A 187 -8.26 -19.21 -6.27
N LYS A 188 -8.17 -19.04 -4.94
CA LYS A 188 -6.92 -18.96 -4.18
C LYS A 188 -5.97 -17.88 -4.71
N VAL A 189 -6.54 -16.73 -5.05
CA VAL A 189 -5.82 -15.54 -5.53
C VAL A 189 -5.62 -14.60 -4.34
N ALA A 190 -4.38 -14.19 -4.06
CA ALA A 190 -4.12 -13.24 -2.99
C ALA A 190 -4.67 -11.85 -3.33
N PHE A 191 -5.43 -11.23 -2.44
CA PHE A 191 -5.92 -9.86 -2.63
C PHE A 191 -4.96 -8.86 -1.99
N ILE A 192 -4.41 -7.94 -2.79
CA ILE A 192 -3.59 -6.83 -2.30
C ILE A 192 -4.44 -5.57 -2.29
N GLU A 193 -4.96 -5.24 -1.10
CA GLU A 193 -5.81 -4.07 -0.90
C GLU A 193 -4.95 -2.85 -0.59
N ASP A 194 -4.92 -1.86 -1.47
CA ASP A 194 -4.22 -0.60 -1.23
C ASP A 194 -5.20 0.49 -0.81
N ALA A 195 -5.04 0.97 0.43
CA ALA A 195 -5.99 1.87 1.08
C ALA A 195 -5.35 3.21 1.49
N PRO A 196 -4.69 3.97 0.59
CA PRO A 196 -4.03 5.23 0.94
C PRO A 196 -5.03 6.39 1.15
N TYR A 197 -6.25 6.27 0.62
CA TYR A 197 -7.29 7.31 0.66
C TYR A 197 -8.43 7.00 1.63
N ARG A 198 -8.33 5.90 2.39
CA ARG A 198 -9.40 5.36 3.21
C ARG A 198 -10.08 6.39 4.12
N GLU A 199 -9.29 7.25 4.75
CA GLU A 199 -9.77 8.25 5.71
C GLU A 199 -10.27 9.56 5.05
N LEU A 200 -10.22 9.65 3.72
CA LEU A 200 -10.62 10.86 2.96
C LEU A 200 -12.08 10.82 2.49
N ARG A 201 -12.96 10.16 3.26
CA ARG A 201 -14.38 10.09 2.94
C ARG A 201 -15.11 11.36 3.36
N PHE A 202 -15.55 12.16 2.39
CA PHE A 202 -16.31 13.38 2.67
C PHE A 202 -17.80 13.13 2.94
N THR A 203 -18.39 12.12 2.31
CA THR A 203 -19.83 11.82 2.41
C THR A 203 -20.10 10.32 2.41
N GLY A 204 -21.26 9.92 2.93
CA GLY A 204 -21.69 8.52 3.02
C GLY A 204 -20.99 7.76 4.15
N GLU A 205 -21.28 6.47 4.25
CA GLU A 205 -20.77 5.63 5.33
C GLU A 205 -19.47 4.91 4.96
N ALA A 206 -18.66 4.61 5.97
CA ALA A 206 -17.48 3.77 5.79
C ALA A 206 -17.91 2.30 5.60
N LEU A 207 -17.51 1.71 4.48
CA LEU A 207 -17.75 0.29 4.20
C LEU A 207 -16.63 -0.58 4.74
N PRO A 208 -16.86 -1.84 5.15
CA PRO A 208 -15.77 -2.77 5.47
C PRO A 208 -14.71 -2.86 4.36
N PHE A 209 -13.48 -3.22 4.72
CA PHE A 209 -12.45 -3.55 3.75
C PHE A 209 -12.82 -4.82 3.00
N VAL A 210 -12.28 -5.01 1.79
CA VAL A 210 -12.40 -6.29 1.09
C VAL A 210 -11.68 -7.39 1.89
N SER A 211 -10.56 -7.04 2.50
CA SER A 211 -9.75 -7.91 3.37
C SER A 211 -10.54 -8.42 4.58
N ASP A 212 -11.56 -7.69 5.06
CA ASP A 212 -12.43 -8.16 6.17
C ASP A 212 -13.26 -9.39 5.76
N PHE A 213 -13.55 -9.54 4.46
CA PHE A 213 -14.29 -10.68 3.91
C PHE A 213 -13.39 -11.83 3.45
N CYS A 214 -12.08 -11.61 3.33
CA CYS A 214 -11.08 -12.63 2.94
C CYS A 214 -9.77 -12.49 3.73
N PRO A 215 -9.80 -12.50 5.09
CA PRO A 215 -8.63 -12.15 5.91
C PRO A 215 -7.45 -13.10 5.72
N ASN A 216 -7.72 -14.38 5.42
CA ASN A 216 -6.65 -15.37 5.22
C ASN A 216 -6.00 -15.32 3.84
N ASP A 217 -6.58 -14.59 2.89
CA ASP A 217 -6.17 -14.53 1.48
C ASP A 217 -5.83 -13.09 1.05
N SER A 218 -5.65 -12.17 2.01
CA SER A 218 -5.42 -10.75 1.71
C SER A 218 -4.24 -10.14 2.46
N ILE A 219 -3.68 -9.09 1.87
CA ILE A 219 -2.70 -8.20 2.49
C ILE A 219 -3.20 -6.76 2.28
N LEU A 220 -3.34 -6.03 3.38
CA LEU A 220 -3.81 -4.64 3.39
C LEU A 220 -2.62 -3.68 3.53
N LEU A 221 -2.50 -2.76 2.57
CA LEU A 221 -1.55 -1.65 2.57
C LEU A 221 -2.25 -0.38 3.08
N ARG A 222 -1.63 0.28 4.07
CA ARG A 222 -2.07 1.58 4.59
C ARG A 222 -0.95 2.60 4.48
N SER A 223 -1.33 3.87 4.32
CA SER A 223 -0.40 4.99 4.22
C SER A 223 -0.82 6.14 5.12
N PHE A 224 0.14 6.74 5.80
CA PHE A 224 -0.09 7.97 6.58
C PHE A 224 0.15 9.23 5.75
N SER A 225 0.48 9.06 4.46
CA SER A 225 0.89 10.16 3.58
C SER A 225 -0.23 11.16 3.29
N LYS A 226 -1.50 10.74 3.42
CA LYS A 226 -2.67 11.58 3.13
C LYS A 226 -3.41 12.09 4.37
N ILE A 227 -3.00 11.63 5.55
CA ILE A 227 -3.69 11.90 6.82
C ILE A 227 -2.80 12.54 7.89
N ALA A 228 -1.48 12.56 7.66
CA ALA A 228 -0.53 13.20 8.56
C ALA A 228 0.47 14.07 7.76
N SER A 229 1.45 13.44 7.13
CA SER A 229 2.37 14.13 6.22
C SER A 229 3.04 13.12 5.29
N PRO A 230 3.11 13.39 3.97
CA PRO A 230 3.80 12.51 3.03
C PRO A 230 5.31 12.41 3.33
N GLY A 231 5.90 13.47 3.91
CA GLY A 231 7.33 13.55 4.23
C GLY A 231 7.78 12.65 5.38
N LEU A 232 6.87 12.22 6.26
CA LEU A 232 7.17 11.25 7.32
C LEU A 232 7.54 9.87 6.76
N ARG A 233 7.16 9.61 5.50
CA ARG A 233 7.36 8.33 4.84
C ARG A 233 6.88 7.15 5.69
N LEU A 234 5.73 7.28 6.35
CA LEU A 234 5.18 6.22 7.19
C LEU A 234 4.03 5.49 6.48
N GLY A 235 4.07 4.16 6.53
CA GLY A 235 3.03 3.26 6.07
C GLY A 235 2.97 2.00 6.93
N ALA A 236 1.97 1.16 6.69
CA ALA A 236 1.81 -0.11 7.37
C ALA A 236 1.31 -1.18 6.38
N VAL A 237 1.73 -2.41 6.58
CA VAL A 237 1.24 -3.60 5.86
C VAL A 237 0.73 -4.57 6.90
N SER A 238 -0.51 -5.02 6.77
CA SER A 238 -1.12 -5.98 7.68
C SER A 238 -1.74 -7.14 6.92
N GLY A 239 -1.70 -8.32 7.52
CA GLY A 239 -2.20 -9.56 6.93
C GLY A 239 -1.83 -10.74 7.82
N LYS A 240 -2.16 -11.95 7.37
CA LYS A 240 -1.76 -13.18 8.07
C LYS A 240 -0.26 -13.17 8.35
N SER A 241 0.17 -13.58 9.54
CA SER A 241 1.59 -13.50 9.94
C SER A 241 2.53 -14.26 9.01
N ASP A 242 2.07 -15.38 8.43
CA ASP A 242 2.80 -16.13 7.39
C ASP A 242 3.02 -15.32 6.10
N PHE A 243 2.13 -14.36 5.82
CA PHE A 243 2.28 -13.44 4.68
C PHE A 243 3.19 -12.25 4.99
N ILE A 244 3.32 -11.86 6.26
CA ILE A 244 4.17 -10.73 6.66
C ILE A 244 5.62 -11.14 6.89
N ALA A 245 5.87 -12.37 7.37
CA ALA A 245 7.23 -12.82 7.68
C ALA A 245 8.21 -12.76 6.48
N PRO A 246 7.84 -13.16 5.25
CA PRO A 246 8.71 -13.01 4.09
C PRO A 246 9.03 -11.55 3.72
N LEU A 247 8.08 -10.63 3.93
CA LEU A 247 8.28 -9.20 3.67
C LEU A 247 9.36 -8.63 4.59
N ILE A 248 9.35 -9.03 5.88
CA ILE A 248 10.37 -8.64 6.85
C ILE A 248 11.75 -9.11 6.38
N LYS A 249 11.85 -10.35 5.88
CA LYS A 249 13.10 -10.91 5.34
C LYS A 249 13.62 -10.12 4.13
N VAL A 250 12.74 -9.73 3.20
CA VAL A 250 13.12 -8.86 2.07
C VAL A 250 13.60 -7.49 2.58
N LYS A 251 12.87 -6.91 3.53
CA LYS A 251 13.18 -5.58 4.08
C LYS A 251 14.51 -5.53 4.82
N GLN A 252 14.93 -6.63 5.47
CA GLN A 252 16.24 -6.74 6.10
C GLN A 252 17.39 -6.49 5.11
N GLY A 253 17.22 -6.91 3.85
CA GLY A 253 18.20 -6.67 2.77
C GLY A 253 18.18 -5.26 2.18
N GLN A 254 17.16 -4.44 2.47
CA GLN A 254 17.02 -3.07 1.94
C GLN A 254 17.56 -1.98 2.90
N ILE A 255 17.93 -2.32 4.14
CA ILE A 255 18.41 -1.41 5.20
C ILE A 255 17.58 -0.11 5.28
N CYS A 256 16.27 -0.24 5.50
CA CYS A 256 15.38 0.93 5.63
C CYS A 256 14.22 0.64 6.59
N THR A 257 14.47 0.79 7.90
CA THR A 257 13.42 0.85 8.92
C THR A 257 13.19 2.32 9.29
N PRO A 258 11.99 2.88 9.10
CA PRO A 258 11.72 4.24 9.54
C PRO A 258 11.89 4.32 11.06
N ALA A 259 12.76 5.23 11.50
CA ALA A 259 13.01 5.51 12.90
C ALA A 259 11.90 6.43 13.45
N CYS A 260 10.71 5.88 13.70
CA CYS A 260 9.70 6.54 14.54
C CYS A 260 9.55 5.70 15.80
N GLN A 261 10.44 5.93 16.76
CA GLN A 261 10.31 5.37 18.09
C GLN A 261 9.89 6.51 19.04
N CYS A 262 8.73 6.42 19.69
CA CYS A 262 8.32 7.32 20.77
C CYS A 262 7.76 6.46 21.91
N LYS A 263 8.38 6.50 23.09
CA LYS A 263 7.97 5.61 24.19
C LYS A 263 6.56 5.95 24.69
N PRO A 264 5.78 4.94 25.11
CA PRO A 264 4.70 5.15 26.05
C PRO A 264 5.30 5.21 27.45
N TYR A 265 5.11 6.32 28.16
CA TYR A 265 5.27 6.33 29.61
C TYR A 265 4.02 6.89 30.26
N CYS A 266 3.41 6.03 31.08
CA CYS A 266 2.35 6.24 32.08
C CYS A 266 0.94 6.54 31.57
#